data_AF-A0A0J6K0D6-F1
#
_entry.id   AF-A0A0J6K0D6-F1
#
_cell.length_a   1.000
_cell.length_b   1.000
_cell.length_c   1.000
_cell.angle_alpha   90.00
_cell.angle_beta   90.00
_cell.angle_gamma   90.00
#
_symmetry.space_group_name_H-M   'P 1'
#
loop_
_entity.id
_entity.type
_entity.pdbx_description
1 polymer ?
#
loop_
_entity_poly.entity_id
_entity_poly.type
_entity_poly.pdbx_seq_one_letter_code
_entity_poly.pdbx_strand_id
1 'polypeptide(L)'
;MPNDQPLPPSGNEEPIPKTQNEKHAKNNAGWPNHTGPVFKAGLAVGFVLLLLGGACMIFFPMNWVLEVLVICAGLSIILGAFGSTASVSIPGQSITFMGVAAIAIGLFTVLLNQMSERYVHIKLSGDIKQEQVKSVELIGDREYVGGLLPGKENWGFFIFGKEIKSSKLMLRITLLGDTERLFECIDAGEIVPLLASSSTIEWEYNEAKTTIINTRTHKLVATAVGGCTTLEGTFAHYIPTKRLDTTVSLFPVAYAEEVPENQRVSSAPTEQLIEYLDSDGVKLRRSARDQLGKSGDAVVKPLLDNLAKDDASYRMQLGSLVALSQISRNPNANFEGIKQDIEPADINRLLKAATNDDKTIRVYASEFLYRLEDPRVIEPALENIPSASEDGKYNLLLILSNSLESANEDQKKLVATKIPPLKVDGETKTNSLIDKISEQAAQ
;
A
#
# COMPACT_ATOMS: atom_id res chain seq x y z
N MET A 1 72.45 -26.50 -10.71
CA MET A 1 73.24 -25.47 -9.99
C MET A 1 72.28 -24.38 -9.55
N PRO A 2 72.40 -23.84 -8.33
CA PRO A 2 72.25 -24.45 -7.00
C PRO A 2 71.03 -23.79 -6.29
N ASN A 3 70.55 -24.15 -5.10
CA ASN A 3 71.28 -24.39 -3.87
C ASN A 3 70.35 -25.07 -2.85
N ASP A 4 70.57 -26.36 -2.60
CA ASP A 4 70.18 -27.03 -1.38
C ASP A 4 71.09 -26.54 -0.26
N GLN A 5 70.53 -25.97 0.80
CA GLN A 5 71.22 -25.84 2.09
C GLN A 5 70.42 -26.54 3.18
N PRO A 6 71.05 -27.47 3.93
CA PRO A 6 70.41 -28.13 5.07
C PRO A 6 70.50 -27.26 6.32
N LEU A 7 69.40 -27.22 7.10
CA LEU A 7 69.42 -26.63 8.43
C LEU A 7 69.91 -27.65 9.48
N PRO A 8 70.67 -27.18 10.50
CA PRO A 8 71.43 -28.00 11.46
C PRO A 8 70.57 -28.54 12.63
N PRO A 9 71.12 -29.39 13.51
CA PRO A 9 70.37 -30.37 14.28
C PRO A 9 69.78 -29.84 15.58
N SER A 10 68.63 -30.43 15.91
CA SER A 10 68.23 -30.94 17.23
C SER A 10 69.23 -30.72 18.37
N GLY A 11 68.82 -29.91 19.34
CA GLY A 11 69.47 -29.84 20.65
C GLY A 11 68.82 -28.78 21.53
N ASN A 12 67.93 -29.24 22.42
CA ASN A 12 67.83 -28.87 23.84
C ASN A 12 66.44 -29.23 24.36
N GLU A 13 66.33 -30.46 24.87
CA GLU A 13 65.29 -30.85 25.81
C GLU A 13 65.49 -30.06 27.11
N GLU A 14 64.60 -29.09 27.37
CA GLU A 14 64.42 -28.57 28.72
C GLU A 14 63.49 -29.51 29.50
N PRO A 15 63.86 -29.91 30.73
CA PRO A 15 63.05 -30.83 31.53
C PRO A 15 61.77 -30.14 31.99
N ILE A 16 60.64 -30.70 31.55
CA ILE A 16 59.29 -30.37 32.02
C ILE A 16 59.27 -30.49 33.56
N PRO A 17 58.99 -29.40 34.31
CA PRO A 17 58.72 -29.54 35.73
C PRO A 17 57.34 -30.19 35.89
N LYS A 18 57.36 -31.46 36.31
CA LYS A 18 56.21 -32.15 36.90
C LYS A 18 55.90 -31.50 38.24
N THR A 19 54.95 -30.57 38.26
CA THR A 19 54.26 -30.10 39.46
C THR A 19 52.76 -30.27 39.22
N GLN A 20 52.23 -31.42 39.64
CA GLN A 20 51.56 -31.59 40.94
C GLN A 20 50.21 -30.88 41.04
N ASN A 21 49.19 -31.73 41.21
CA ASN A 21 47.88 -31.44 41.78
C ASN A 21 46.87 -30.71 40.89
N GLU A 22 46.27 -31.47 39.97
CA GLU A 22 44.84 -31.35 39.67
C GLU A 22 44.04 -31.62 40.96
N LYS A 23 43.96 -30.60 41.83
CA LYS A 23 42.79 -30.47 42.70
C LYS A 23 41.63 -30.19 41.78
N HIS A 24 40.77 -31.19 41.60
CA HIS A 24 39.40 -31.01 41.13
C HIS A 24 38.82 -29.76 41.78
N ALA A 25 38.78 -28.66 41.02
CA ALA A 25 37.92 -27.55 41.32
C ALA A 25 36.51 -28.10 41.18
N LYS A 26 35.94 -28.55 42.31
CA LYS A 26 34.49 -28.62 42.46
C LYS A 26 34.01 -27.20 42.22
N ASN A 27 33.67 -26.92 40.97
CA ASN A 27 32.88 -25.78 40.54
C ASN A 27 31.52 -25.97 41.19
N ASN A 28 31.44 -25.64 42.48
CA ASN A 28 30.20 -25.31 43.11
C ASN A 28 29.76 -24.03 42.42
N ALA A 29 28.99 -24.18 41.34
CA ALA A 29 28.12 -23.14 40.79
C ALA A 29 26.99 -22.83 41.79
N GLY A 30 27.35 -22.68 43.06
CA GLY A 30 26.51 -22.15 44.09
C GLY A 30 26.35 -20.67 43.80
N TRP A 31 25.10 -20.26 43.67
CA TRP A 31 24.74 -18.85 43.55
C TRP A 31 25.50 -18.02 44.59
N PRO A 32 26.03 -16.84 44.22
CA PRO A 32 26.75 -16.01 45.17
C PRO A 32 25.82 -15.67 46.33
N ASN A 33 26.12 -16.18 47.52
CA ASN A 33 25.34 -15.96 48.76
C ASN A 33 25.33 -14.49 49.25
N HIS A 34 25.82 -13.57 48.42
CA HIS A 34 25.86 -12.13 48.66
C HIS A 34 25.13 -11.39 47.54
N THR A 35 23.85 -11.72 47.31
CA THR A 35 22.96 -10.80 46.60
C THR A 35 22.76 -9.57 47.48
N GLY A 36 23.54 -8.52 47.24
CA GLY A 36 23.47 -7.28 47.99
C GLY A 36 22.08 -6.64 47.91
N PRO A 37 21.73 -5.73 48.85
CA PRO A 37 20.44 -5.03 48.85
C PRO A 37 20.11 -4.37 47.49
N VAL A 38 21.14 -3.87 46.79
CA VAL A 38 21.03 -3.26 45.46
C VAL A 38 20.50 -4.24 44.40
N PHE A 39 20.94 -5.50 44.44
CA PHE A 39 20.47 -6.54 43.51
C PHE A 39 18.97 -6.80 43.68
N LYS A 40 18.53 -6.98 44.94
CA LYS A 40 17.13 -7.24 45.27
C LYS A 40 16.24 -6.04 44.91
N ALA A 41 16.72 -4.82 45.15
CA ALA A 41 16.03 -3.60 44.77
C ALA A 41 15.88 -3.47 43.24
N GLY A 42 16.95 -3.73 42.47
CA GLY A 42 16.89 -3.73 41.01
C GLY A 42 15.89 -4.74 40.46
N LEU A 43 15.90 -5.97 40.98
CA LEU A 43 14.96 -7.01 40.56
C LEU A 43 13.51 -6.63 40.89
N ALA A 44 13.26 -6.10 42.09
CA ALA A 44 11.92 -5.62 42.48
C ALA A 44 11.42 -4.48 41.57
N VAL A 45 12.25 -3.45 41.33
CA VAL A 45 11.90 -2.33 40.45
C VAL A 45 11.62 -2.79 39.02
N GLY A 46 12.47 -3.67 38.49
CA GLY A 46 12.29 -4.20 37.14
C GLY A 46 10.99 -5.02 36.97
N PHE A 47 10.63 -5.84 37.96
CA PHE A 47 9.35 -6.56 37.96
C PHE A 47 8.15 -5.62 38.08
N VAL A 48 8.23 -4.56 38.91
CA VAL A 48 7.17 -3.56 39.02
C VAL A 48 6.94 -2.86 37.68
N LEU A 49 8.00 -2.47 36.96
CA LEU A 49 7.87 -1.86 35.63
C LEU A 49 7.30 -2.82 34.59
N LEU A 50 7.69 -4.09 34.62
CA LEU A 50 7.10 -5.13 33.76
C LEU A 50 5.59 -5.30 33.99
N LEU A 51 5.19 -5.42 35.27
CA LEU A 51 3.78 -5.56 35.64
C LEU A 51 2.98 -4.28 35.33
N LEU A 52 3.57 -3.10 35.55
CA LEU A 52 2.93 -1.83 35.22
C LEU A 52 2.74 -1.69 33.71
N GLY A 53 3.77 -1.98 32.91
CA GLY A 53 3.67 -1.97 31.46
C GLY A 53 2.61 -2.95 30.93
N GLY A 54 2.59 -4.18 31.47
CA GLY A 54 1.57 -5.18 31.12
C GLY A 54 0.15 -4.80 31.58
N ALA A 55 0.01 -4.19 32.76
CA ALA A 55 -1.27 -3.71 33.24
C ALA A 55 -1.77 -2.51 32.41
N CYS A 56 -0.89 -1.57 32.03
CA CYS A 56 -1.24 -0.50 31.12
C CYS A 56 -1.77 -1.07 29.80
N MET A 57 -1.08 -2.05 29.21
CA MET A 57 -1.52 -2.71 27.97
C MET A 57 -2.95 -3.30 28.06
N ILE A 58 -3.36 -3.76 29.24
CA ILE A 58 -4.69 -4.36 29.46
C ILE A 58 -5.76 -3.30 29.74
N PHE A 59 -5.43 -2.29 30.56
CA PHE A 59 -6.43 -1.40 31.16
C PHE A 59 -6.48 -0.01 30.55
N PHE A 60 -5.41 0.43 29.87
CA PHE A 60 -5.28 1.78 29.34
C PHE A 60 -4.67 1.73 27.94
N PRO A 61 -5.45 1.98 26.86
CA PRO A 61 -4.88 2.16 25.53
C PRO A 61 -4.09 3.48 25.49
N MET A 62 -2.88 3.47 26.04
CA MET A 62 -1.92 4.56 25.95
C MET A 62 -1.13 4.43 24.64
N ASN A 63 -0.22 5.37 24.40
CA ASN A 63 0.68 5.30 23.26
C ASN A 63 1.52 4.02 23.35
N TRP A 64 1.28 3.09 22.42
CA TRP A 64 1.97 1.80 22.26
C TRP A 64 3.50 1.88 22.46
N VAL A 65 4.12 2.96 21.96
CA VAL A 65 5.58 3.16 22.05
C VAL A 65 6.02 3.30 23.50
N LEU A 66 5.25 4.01 24.33
CA LEU A 66 5.54 4.21 25.75
C LEU A 66 5.42 2.89 26.53
N GLU A 67 4.44 2.06 26.20
CA GLU A 67 4.22 0.76 26.84
C GLU A 67 5.38 -0.21 26.58
N VAL A 68 5.80 -0.34 25.31
CA VAL A 68 6.97 -1.15 24.94
C VAL A 68 8.22 -0.64 25.63
N LEU A 69 8.39 0.68 25.74
CA LEU A 69 9.56 1.28 26.37
C LEU A 69 9.60 1.00 27.88
N VAL A 70 8.46 1.03 28.58
CA VAL A 70 8.35 0.68 30.01
C VAL A 70 8.68 -0.80 30.26
N ILE A 71 8.18 -1.70 29.41
CA ILE A 71 8.48 -3.14 29.48
C ILE A 71 9.98 -3.39 29.21
N CYS A 72 10.54 -2.78 28.17
CA CYS A 72 11.95 -2.89 27.84
C CYS A 72 12.85 -2.31 28.93
N ALA A 73 12.47 -1.21 29.58
CA ALA A 73 13.18 -0.65 30.72
C ALA A 73 13.16 -1.60 31.93
N GLY A 74 12.00 -2.21 32.23
CA GLY A 74 11.87 -3.23 33.27
C GLY A 74 12.78 -4.43 33.03
N LEU A 75 12.76 -4.99 31.82
CA LEU A 75 13.66 -6.10 31.42
C LEU A 75 15.13 -5.70 31.50
N SER A 76 15.48 -4.50 31.05
CA SER A 76 16.87 -4.00 31.10
C SER A 76 17.39 -3.92 32.53
N ILE A 77 16.57 -3.46 33.49
CA ILE A 77 16.96 -3.38 34.90
C ILE A 77 17.16 -4.78 35.51
N ILE A 78 16.27 -5.74 35.20
CA ILE A 78 16.40 -7.13 35.66
C ILE A 78 17.69 -7.74 35.11
N LEU A 79 17.91 -7.63 33.80
CA LEU A 79 19.11 -8.16 33.14
C LEU A 79 20.40 -7.49 33.63
N GLY A 80 20.32 -6.20 33.99
CA GLY A 80 21.43 -5.45 34.59
C GLY A 80 21.75 -5.93 36.01
N ALA A 81 20.72 -6.26 36.81
CA ALA A 81 20.90 -6.80 38.14
C ALA A 81 21.61 -8.17 38.12
N PHE A 82 21.30 -9.04 37.15
CA PHE A 82 21.96 -10.34 37.01
C PHE A 82 23.44 -10.28 36.59
N GLY A 83 23.96 -9.10 36.23
CA GLY A 83 25.38 -8.93 35.97
C GLY A 83 25.92 -9.85 34.86
N SER A 84 25.08 -10.19 33.88
CA SER A 84 25.36 -11.17 32.82
C SER A 84 26.64 -10.79 32.06
N THR A 85 27.78 -11.35 32.41
CA THR A 85 29.03 -11.10 31.68
C THR A 85 29.11 -12.06 30.50
N ALA A 86 29.26 -11.50 29.30
CA ALA A 86 29.59 -12.27 28.11
C ALA A 86 31.00 -11.86 27.68
N SER A 87 31.95 -12.79 27.74
CA SER A 87 33.27 -12.60 27.17
C SER A 87 33.27 -13.11 25.73
N VAL A 88 33.59 -12.23 24.78
CA VAL A 88 33.84 -12.64 23.40
C VAL A 88 35.34 -12.51 23.16
N SER A 89 35.99 -13.62 22.85
CA SER A 89 37.41 -13.66 22.49
C SER A 89 37.54 -13.47 20.98
N ILE A 90 38.09 -12.32 20.57
CA ILE A 90 38.52 -12.08 19.19
C ILE A 90 40.05 -12.23 19.17
N PRO A 91 40.66 -12.84 18.14
CA PRO A 91 42.12 -13.02 18.08
C PRO A 91 42.84 -11.68 18.24
N GLY A 92 43.56 -11.51 19.36
CA GLY A 92 44.32 -10.30 19.69
C GLY A 92 43.68 -9.34 20.71
N GLN A 93 42.39 -9.46 21.04
CA GLN A 93 41.73 -8.61 22.06
C GLN A 93 40.60 -9.38 22.76
N SER A 94 40.65 -9.44 24.10
CA SER A 94 39.50 -9.92 24.90
C SER A 94 38.66 -8.72 25.33
N ILE A 95 37.46 -8.57 24.76
CA ILE A 95 36.49 -7.57 25.18
C ILE A 95 35.44 -8.28 26.02
N THR A 96 35.37 -7.94 27.30
CA THR A 96 34.34 -8.44 28.21
C THR A 96 33.19 -7.44 28.22
N PHE A 97 32.06 -7.81 27.63
CA PHE A 97 30.84 -7.02 27.71
C PHE A 97 30.10 -7.42 28.99
N MET A 98 29.97 -6.49 29.94
CA MET A 98 29.19 -6.73 31.16
C MET A 98 27.73 -6.31 30.99
N GLY A 99 26.81 -7.23 31.27
CA GLY A 99 25.39 -6.99 31.51
C GLY A 99 24.54 -6.74 30.26
N VAL A 100 23.59 -5.81 30.42
CA VAL A 100 22.56 -5.39 29.43
C VAL A 100 23.17 -4.98 28.10
N ALA A 101 24.38 -4.45 28.10
CA ALA A 101 25.06 -4.03 26.88
C ALA A 101 25.36 -5.20 25.94
N ALA A 102 25.74 -6.39 26.45
CA ALA A 102 26.02 -7.55 25.62
C ALA A 102 24.75 -8.09 24.96
N ILE A 103 23.64 -8.15 25.70
CA ILE A 103 22.33 -8.58 25.20
C ILE A 103 21.76 -7.53 24.25
N ALA A 104 21.90 -6.24 24.55
CA ALA A 104 21.48 -5.17 23.66
C ALA A 104 22.29 -5.18 22.37
N ILE A 105 23.62 -5.34 22.43
CA ILE A 105 24.47 -5.49 21.24
C ILE A 105 24.08 -6.77 20.49
N GLY A 106 23.90 -7.91 21.16
CA GLY A 106 23.50 -9.15 20.52
C GLY A 106 22.13 -9.07 19.84
N LEU A 107 21.12 -8.54 20.53
CA LEU A 107 19.78 -8.30 19.96
C LEU A 107 19.84 -7.26 18.86
N PHE A 108 20.58 -6.18 19.03
CA PHE A 108 20.75 -5.14 18.02
C PHE A 108 21.49 -5.68 16.80
N THR A 109 22.51 -6.51 16.98
CA THR A 109 23.22 -7.19 15.87
C THR A 109 22.32 -8.22 15.20
N VAL A 110 21.53 -9.00 15.93
CA VAL A 110 20.56 -9.95 15.35
C VAL A 110 19.46 -9.20 14.59
N LEU A 111 18.96 -8.10 15.15
CA LEU A 111 17.91 -7.27 14.55
C LEU A 111 18.47 -6.52 13.34
N LEU A 112 19.69 -5.97 13.42
CA LEU A 112 20.41 -5.41 12.29
C LEU A 112 20.68 -6.46 11.22
N ASN A 113 21.08 -7.68 11.56
CA ASN A 113 21.33 -8.75 10.59
C ASN A 113 20.02 -9.22 9.94
N GLN A 114 18.94 -9.30 10.70
CA GLN A 114 17.60 -9.62 10.18
C GLN A 114 17.01 -8.49 9.33
N MET A 115 17.36 -7.22 9.60
CA MET A 115 16.93 -6.08 8.81
C MET A 115 17.82 -5.86 7.58
N SER A 116 19.15 -5.97 7.70
CA SER A 116 20.11 -5.74 6.62
C SER A 116 19.93 -6.72 5.46
N GLU A 117 19.49 -7.94 5.76
CA GLU A 117 19.23 -8.97 4.76
C GLU A 117 17.82 -8.92 4.16
N ARG A 118 17.02 -7.85 4.34
CA ARG A 118 15.60 -7.93 3.92
C ARG A 118 15.00 -6.73 3.22
N TYR A 119 15.69 -5.60 3.09
CA TYR A 119 15.13 -4.48 2.35
C TYR A 119 15.93 -4.13 1.10
N VAL A 120 15.22 -3.54 0.15
CA VAL A 120 15.80 -2.75 -0.92
C VAL A 120 15.37 -1.31 -0.71
N HIS A 121 16.31 -0.39 -0.86
CA HIS A 121 16.02 1.04 -0.79
C HIS A 121 15.82 1.52 -2.22
N ILE A 122 14.65 2.06 -2.54
CA ILE A 122 14.42 2.71 -3.84
C ILE A 122 14.49 4.21 -3.61
N LYS A 123 15.32 4.89 -4.39
CA LYS A 123 15.50 6.33 -4.34
C LYS A 123 15.00 6.91 -5.66
N LEU A 124 13.97 7.74 -5.57
CA LEU A 124 13.39 8.47 -6.69
C LEU A 124 13.88 9.91 -6.67
N SER A 125 14.60 10.30 -7.71
CA SER A 125 15.11 11.65 -7.96
C SER A 125 14.54 12.20 -9.28
N GLY A 126 14.94 13.41 -9.68
CA GLY A 126 14.61 13.99 -10.98
C GLY A 126 13.76 15.25 -10.84
N ASP A 127 12.85 15.46 -11.78
CA ASP A 127 12.00 16.65 -11.87
C ASP A 127 10.83 16.64 -10.85
N ILE A 128 11.12 16.32 -9.58
CA ILE A 128 10.13 16.25 -8.49
C ILE A 128 10.42 17.34 -7.47
N LYS A 129 9.74 18.48 -7.63
CA LYS A 129 9.85 19.58 -6.68
C LYS A 129 9.11 19.27 -5.39
N GLN A 130 9.80 19.33 -4.26
CA GLN A 130 9.22 19.03 -2.95
C GLN A 130 8.00 19.89 -2.66
N GLU A 131 8.03 21.16 -3.04
CA GLU A 131 6.94 22.12 -2.85
C GLU A 131 5.72 21.86 -3.74
N GLN A 132 5.76 20.87 -4.63
CA GLN A 132 4.64 20.50 -5.49
C GLN A 132 4.05 19.13 -5.15
N VAL A 133 4.75 18.32 -4.34
CA VAL A 133 4.37 16.93 -4.08
C VAL A 133 3.83 16.75 -2.67
N LYS A 134 2.61 16.21 -2.59
CA LYS A 134 1.92 15.84 -1.36
C LYS A 134 2.36 14.47 -0.85
N SER A 135 2.40 13.48 -1.72
CA SER A 135 2.87 12.14 -1.39
C SER A 135 3.45 11.42 -2.62
N VAL A 136 4.35 10.47 -2.37
CA VAL A 136 4.77 9.50 -3.37
C VAL A 136 4.60 8.11 -2.79
N GLU A 137 3.94 7.22 -3.52
CA GLU A 137 3.58 5.90 -3.03
C GLU A 137 3.89 4.87 -4.11
N LEU A 138 4.58 3.80 -3.74
CA LEU A 138 4.70 2.61 -4.58
C LEU A 138 3.64 1.61 -4.13
N ILE A 139 2.82 1.14 -5.05
CA ILE A 139 1.64 0.31 -4.80
C ILE A 139 1.88 -1.05 -5.47
N GLY A 140 1.86 -2.10 -4.65
CA GLY A 140 1.87 -3.50 -5.08
C GLY A 140 0.82 -4.28 -4.31
N ASP A 141 1.22 -5.39 -3.70
CA ASP A 141 0.37 -6.10 -2.72
C ASP A 141 0.19 -5.30 -1.41
N ARG A 142 1.07 -4.33 -1.17
CA ARG A 142 1.01 -3.33 -0.11
C ARG A 142 1.28 -1.94 -0.68
N GLU A 143 0.92 -0.93 0.09
CA GLU A 143 1.27 0.47 -0.19
C GLU A 143 2.56 0.81 0.56
N TYR A 144 3.58 1.21 -0.18
CA TYR A 144 4.87 1.65 0.32
C TYR A 144 4.94 3.18 0.20
N VAL A 145 4.74 3.87 1.32
CA VAL A 145 4.80 5.33 1.35
C VAL A 145 6.25 5.78 1.25
N GLY A 146 6.54 6.63 0.28
CA GLY A 146 7.84 7.27 0.09
C GLY A 146 8.04 8.39 1.10
N GLY A 147 9.21 8.42 1.73
CA GLY A 147 9.63 9.51 2.61
C GLY A 147 10.59 10.45 1.89
N LEU A 148 10.48 11.75 2.15
CA LEU A 148 11.46 12.72 1.67
C LEU A 148 12.82 12.48 2.37
N LEU A 149 13.89 12.35 1.57
CA LEU A 149 15.24 12.16 2.09
C LEU A 149 15.88 13.52 2.42
N PRO A 150 16.61 13.64 3.55
CA PRO A 150 17.22 14.90 3.95
C PRO A 150 18.29 15.37 2.96
N GLY A 151 18.26 16.68 2.63
CA GLY A 151 19.32 17.38 1.90
C GLY A 151 19.29 17.25 0.38
N LYS A 152 18.28 16.60 -0.21
CA LYS A 152 18.07 16.50 -1.67
C LYS A 152 16.58 16.37 -1.97
N GLU A 153 16.12 16.84 -3.14
CA GLU A 153 14.75 16.65 -3.67
C GLU A 153 14.49 15.19 -4.08
N ASN A 154 14.79 14.25 -3.19
CA ASN A 154 14.69 12.81 -3.45
C ASN A 154 13.68 12.18 -2.48
N TRP A 155 12.93 11.22 -3.00
CA TRP A 155 12.03 10.38 -2.24
C TRP A 155 12.62 8.98 -2.06
N GLY A 156 12.48 8.40 -0.88
CA GLY A 156 13.01 7.08 -0.53
C GLY A 156 11.88 6.12 -0.15
N PHE A 157 11.93 4.90 -0.67
CA PHE A 157 11.06 3.78 -0.32
C PHE A 157 11.89 2.66 0.29
N PHE A 158 11.38 2.05 1.35
CA PHE A 158 11.96 0.82 1.91
C PHE A 158 10.97 -0.31 1.68
N ILE A 159 11.40 -1.31 0.92
CA ILE A 159 10.55 -2.45 0.57
C ILE A 159 11.17 -3.71 1.14
N PHE A 160 10.39 -4.49 1.89
CA PHE A 160 10.87 -5.70 2.53
C PHE A 160 10.56 -6.97 1.70
N GLY A 161 11.52 -7.91 1.70
CA GLY A 161 11.67 -9.00 0.74
C GLY A 161 10.48 -9.96 0.55
N LYS A 162 9.56 -10.03 1.52
CA LYS A 162 8.40 -10.94 1.47
C LYS A 162 7.12 -10.25 1.03
N GLU A 163 7.17 -8.96 0.76
CA GLU A 163 5.97 -8.13 0.62
C GLU A 163 5.53 -7.98 -0.83
N ILE A 164 6.42 -8.14 -1.82
CA ILE A 164 6.06 -8.12 -3.24
C ILE A 164 5.81 -9.55 -3.74
N LYS A 165 4.56 -9.84 -4.09
CA LYS A 165 4.07 -11.04 -4.76
C LYS A 165 3.56 -10.73 -6.18
N SER A 166 2.99 -9.55 -6.35
CA SER A 166 2.52 -9.05 -7.63
C SER A 166 3.70 -8.87 -8.60
N SER A 167 3.54 -9.34 -9.84
CA SER A 167 4.56 -9.22 -10.89
C SER A 167 4.70 -7.80 -11.42
N LYS A 168 3.70 -6.95 -11.18
CA LYS A 168 3.64 -5.55 -11.59
C LYS A 168 3.28 -4.67 -10.40
N LEU A 169 3.90 -3.49 -10.36
CA LEU A 169 3.70 -2.46 -9.36
C LEU A 169 3.27 -1.16 -10.05
N MET A 170 2.76 -0.22 -9.26
CA MET A 170 2.37 1.12 -9.70
C MET A 170 3.06 2.15 -8.82
N LEU A 171 3.60 3.23 -9.39
CA LEU A 171 4.03 4.38 -8.62
C LEU A 171 3.00 5.50 -8.77
N ARG A 172 2.51 6.03 -7.67
CA ARG A 172 1.60 7.18 -7.61
C ARG A 172 2.34 8.37 -7.02
N ILE A 173 2.39 9.48 -7.77
CA ILE A 173 2.86 10.78 -7.29
C ILE A 173 1.64 11.69 -7.16
N THR A 174 1.32 12.10 -5.94
CA THR A 174 0.20 13.00 -5.66
C THR A 174 0.74 14.42 -5.47
N LEU A 175 0.27 15.37 -6.27
CA LEU A 175 0.67 16.79 -6.20
C LEU A 175 -0.18 17.57 -5.19
N LEU A 176 0.25 18.77 -4.78
CA LEU A 176 -0.42 19.64 -3.79
C LEU A 176 -1.81 20.16 -4.21
N GLY A 177 -2.32 19.81 -5.40
CA GLY A 177 -3.69 20.05 -5.84
C GLY A 177 -4.50 18.76 -6.07
N ASP A 178 -4.15 17.67 -5.38
CA ASP A 178 -4.76 16.33 -5.52
C ASP A 178 -4.77 15.81 -6.98
N THR A 179 -3.82 16.30 -7.77
CA THR A 179 -3.53 15.79 -9.10
C THR A 179 -2.59 14.62 -8.96
N GLU A 180 -3.01 13.47 -9.46
CA GLU A 180 -2.22 12.24 -9.42
C GLU A 180 -1.49 12.04 -10.74
N ARG A 181 -0.24 11.60 -10.65
CA ARG A 181 0.53 11.02 -11.76
C ARG A 181 0.72 9.55 -11.45
N LEU A 182 0.17 8.69 -12.31
CA LEU A 182 0.22 7.24 -12.15
C LEU A 182 1.23 6.66 -13.14
N PHE A 183 2.16 5.86 -12.65
CA PHE A 183 3.12 5.11 -13.45
C PHE A 183 2.84 3.63 -13.23
N GLU A 184 2.11 3.04 -14.14
CA GLU A 184 1.69 1.64 -14.04
C GLU A 184 2.76 0.69 -14.60
N CYS A 185 2.56 -0.61 -14.38
CA CYS A 185 3.31 -1.69 -15.01
C CYS A 185 4.81 -1.78 -14.66
N ILE A 186 5.23 -1.21 -13.52
CA ILE A 186 6.60 -1.35 -13.03
C ILE A 186 6.88 -2.83 -12.79
N ASP A 187 7.86 -3.39 -13.48
CA ASP A 187 8.18 -4.81 -13.36
C ASP A 187 8.78 -5.12 -11.98
N ALA A 188 8.13 -5.99 -11.22
CA ALA A 188 8.66 -6.43 -9.93
C ALA A 188 10.03 -7.11 -10.08
N GLY A 189 10.34 -7.68 -11.25
CA GLY A 189 11.65 -8.24 -11.59
C GLY A 189 12.80 -7.23 -11.57
N GLU A 190 12.53 -5.91 -11.60
CA GLU A 190 13.57 -4.88 -11.40
C GLU A 190 13.94 -4.70 -9.92
N ILE A 191 13.06 -5.12 -9.00
CA ILE A 191 13.19 -4.91 -7.55
C ILE A 191 13.48 -6.22 -6.84
N VAL A 192 12.75 -7.27 -7.17
CA VAL A 192 12.78 -8.59 -6.49
C VAL A 192 14.18 -9.19 -6.42
N PRO A 193 15.00 -9.20 -7.49
CA PRO A 193 16.36 -9.73 -7.43
C PRO A 193 17.29 -8.92 -6.52
N LEU A 194 16.93 -7.67 -6.19
CA LEU A 194 17.69 -6.77 -5.33
C LEU A 194 17.16 -6.73 -3.90
N LEU A 195 16.06 -7.43 -3.60
CA LEU A 195 15.62 -7.67 -2.22
C LEU A 195 16.74 -8.38 -1.48
N ALA A 196 16.94 -8.04 -0.19
CA ALA A 196 18.03 -8.55 0.64
C ALA A 196 19.46 -8.11 0.24
N SER A 197 19.64 -7.39 -0.86
CA SER A 197 20.99 -7.00 -1.30
C SER A 197 21.55 -5.79 -0.58
N SER A 198 20.74 -5.08 0.22
CA SER A 198 21.01 -3.73 0.76
C SER A 198 21.31 -2.68 -0.32
N SER A 199 21.14 -3.01 -1.60
CA SER A 199 21.39 -2.10 -2.71
C SER A 199 20.36 -0.98 -2.72
N THR A 200 20.81 0.20 -3.16
CA THR A 200 19.90 1.27 -3.53
C THR A 200 19.59 1.17 -5.03
N ILE A 201 18.31 1.11 -5.37
CA ILE A 201 17.84 1.30 -6.74
C ILE A 201 17.61 2.80 -6.93
N GLU A 202 18.28 3.39 -7.91
CA GLU A 202 18.11 4.81 -8.22
C GLU A 202 17.24 4.96 -9.46
N TRP A 203 16.11 5.63 -9.28
CA TRP A 203 15.16 5.98 -10.32
C TRP A 203 15.14 7.48 -10.52
N GLU A 204 15.05 7.91 -11.77
CA GLU A 204 14.95 9.31 -12.15
C GLU A 204 13.64 9.54 -12.90
N TYR A 205 12.82 10.42 -12.34
CA TYR A 205 11.60 10.91 -12.94
C TYR A 205 11.92 12.08 -13.87
N ASN A 206 11.49 11.98 -15.12
CA ASN A 206 11.57 13.05 -16.08
C ASN A 206 10.17 13.60 -16.35
N GLU A 207 9.90 14.84 -15.97
CA GLU A 207 8.57 15.44 -16.07
C GLU A 207 8.17 15.64 -17.53
N ALA A 208 9.10 16.15 -18.35
CA ALA A 208 8.84 16.45 -19.76
C ALA A 208 8.47 15.20 -20.57
N LYS A 209 9.11 14.06 -20.28
CA LYS A 209 8.86 12.78 -20.95
C LYS A 209 7.81 11.94 -20.25
N THR A 210 7.45 12.28 -19.01
CA THR A 210 6.55 11.49 -18.15
C THR A 210 7.03 10.04 -17.98
N THR A 211 8.34 9.86 -17.84
CA THR A 211 8.99 8.55 -17.75
C THR A 211 9.80 8.43 -16.47
N ILE A 212 9.94 7.21 -15.99
CA ILE A 212 10.87 6.85 -14.92
C ILE A 212 11.94 5.96 -15.52
N ILE A 213 13.20 6.32 -15.33
CA ILE A 213 14.35 5.54 -15.79
C ILE A 213 15.18 5.07 -14.60
N ASN A 214 15.76 3.88 -14.69
CA ASN A 214 16.72 3.41 -13.71
C ASN A 214 18.08 4.03 -14.07
N THR A 215 18.63 4.88 -13.20
CA THR A 215 19.83 5.68 -13.53
C THR A 215 21.07 4.82 -13.75
N ARG A 216 21.16 3.68 -13.07
CA ARG A 216 22.30 2.76 -13.17
C ARG A 216 22.26 1.93 -14.44
N THR A 217 21.09 1.46 -14.84
CA THR A 217 20.93 0.57 -16.01
C THR A 217 20.51 1.30 -17.28
N HIS A 218 20.11 2.57 -17.16
CA HIS A 218 19.46 3.37 -18.20
C HIS A 218 18.20 2.74 -18.81
N LYS A 219 17.62 1.73 -18.13
CA LYS A 219 16.41 1.05 -18.57
C LYS A 219 15.18 1.88 -18.18
N LEU A 220 14.21 1.94 -19.09
CA LEU A 220 12.89 2.50 -18.81
C LEU A 220 12.16 1.62 -17.79
N VAL A 221 11.75 2.22 -16.67
CA VAL A 221 11.03 1.55 -15.58
C VAL A 221 9.53 1.65 -15.80
N ALA A 222 9.02 2.86 -16.10
CA ALA A 222 7.60 3.11 -16.35
C ALA A 222 7.34 4.40 -17.13
N THR A 223 6.12 4.56 -17.63
CA THR A 223 5.64 5.75 -18.36
C THR A 223 4.24 6.11 -17.86
N ALA A 224 3.92 7.40 -17.73
CA ALA A 224 2.74 7.86 -17.00
C ALA A 224 1.37 7.55 -17.64
N VAL A 225 1.32 7.03 -18.88
CA VAL A 225 0.07 6.80 -19.62
C VAL A 225 0.20 5.66 -20.64
N GLY A 226 0.94 4.61 -20.31
CA GLY A 226 0.92 3.37 -21.09
C GLY A 226 0.16 2.33 -20.30
N GLY A 227 -1.17 2.24 -20.47
CA GLY A 227 -1.95 1.18 -19.83
C GLY A 227 -1.27 -0.17 -20.08
N CYS A 228 -1.19 -1.00 -19.05
CA CYS A 228 -0.54 -2.30 -19.21
C CYS A 228 -1.25 -3.03 -20.33
N THR A 229 -0.58 -3.23 -21.47
CA THR A 229 -1.00 -4.21 -22.47
C THR A 229 -0.72 -5.62 -21.94
N THR A 230 -1.17 -5.91 -20.72
CA THR A 230 -1.36 -7.28 -20.28
C THR A 230 -2.57 -7.79 -21.04
N LEU A 231 -2.38 -8.87 -21.81
CA LEU A 231 -3.49 -9.74 -22.17
C LEU A 231 -4.34 -9.95 -20.91
N GLU A 232 -5.62 -9.70 -21.06
CA GLU A 232 -6.72 -9.82 -20.09
C GLU A 232 -6.40 -10.58 -18.79
N GLY A 233 -6.65 -9.94 -17.64
CA GLY A 233 -7.20 -10.66 -16.49
C GLY A 233 -6.26 -11.19 -15.39
N THR A 234 -5.00 -10.76 -15.28
CA THR A 234 -4.10 -11.23 -14.19
C THR A 234 -3.51 -10.14 -13.30
N PHE A 235 -4.37 -9.37 -12.63
CA PHE A 235 -4.08 -9.02 -11.24
C PHE A 235 -4.65 -10.14 -10.37
N ALA A 236 -3.84 -11.17 -10.12
CA ALA A 236 -4.26 -12.30 -9.29
C ALA A 236 -4.65 -11.79 -7.90
N HIS A 237 -5.93 -11.92 -7.56
CA HIS A 237 -6.40 -11.76 -6.19
C HIS A 237 -5.67 -12.77 -5.30
N TYR A 238 -4.70 -12.29 -4.53
CA TYR A 238 -4.02 -13.11 -3.54
C TYR A 238 -4.99 -13.45 -2.39
N ILE A 239 -5.47 -14.69 -2.37
CA ILE A 239 -6.09 -15.31 -1.21
C ILE A 239 -4.94 -15.72 -0.27
N PRO A 240 -4.88 -15.24 0.99
CA PRO A 240 -3.83 -15.63 1.92
C PRO A 240 -3.91 -17.14 2.20
N THR A 241 -2.93 -17.89 1.71
CA THR A 241 -2.76 -19.31 2.05
C THR A 241 -2.27 -19.42 3.49
N LYS A 242 -3.13 -20.01 4.35
CA LYS A 242 -2.80 -20.39 5.73
C LYS A 242 -1.55 -21.27 5.74
N ARG A 243 -0.45 -20.78 6.31
CA ARG A 243 0.57 -21.62 6.94
C ARG A 243 0.49 -21.41 8.45
N LEU A 244 0.16 -22.48 9.17
CA LEU A 244 0.41 -22.56 10.60
C LEU A 244 1.92 -22.61 10.82
N ASP A 245 2.56 -21.45 11.01
CA ASP A 245 3.89 -21.39 11.60
C ASP A 245 3.75 -20.92 13.04
N THR A 246 3.78 -21.86 13.97
CA THR A 246 3.79 -21.66 15.43
C THR A 246 5.14 -21.11 15.90
N THR A 247 5.53 -19.94 15.39
CA THR A 247 6.68 -19.19 15.89
C THR A 247 6.17 -18.01 16.71
N VAL A 248 6.56 -17.98 17.98
CA VAL A 248 6.23 -16.91 18.92
C VAL A 248 6.97 -15.65 18.46
N SER A 249 6.28 -14.79 17.71
CA SER A 249 6.80 -13.47 17.30
C SER A 249 6.67 -12.51 18.47
N LEU A 250 7.81 -12.07 19.02
CA LEU A 250 7.90 -11.08 20.10
C LEU A 250 7.73 -9.62 19.62
N PHE A 251 7.39 -9.41 18.34
CA PHE A 251 7.05 -8.11 17.80
C PHE A 251 5.61 -8.14 17.29
N PRO A 252 4.76 -7.16 17.67
CA PRO A 252 3.51 -6.94 16.97
C PRO A 252 3.89 -6.25 15.68
N VAL A 253 3.96 -7.05 14.63
CA VAL A 253 3.58 -6.55 13.32
C VAL A 253 2.18 -5.97 13.53
N ALA A 254 1.90 -4.78 12.99
CA ALA A 254 0.54 -4.27 12.90
C ALA A 254 -0.27 -5.25 12.05
N TYR A 255 -0.75 -6.32 12.68
CA TYR A 255 -1.71 -7.23 12.11
C TYR A 255 -2.96 -6.40 11.97
N ALA A 256 -3.25 -6.03 10.74
CA ALA A 256 -4.50 -5.44 10.35
C ALA A 256 -5.61 -6.28 10.98
N GLU A 257 -6.34 -5.70 11.94
CA GLU A 257 -7.39 -6.33 12.75
C GLU A 257 -8.10 -7.41 11.90
N GLU A 258 -7.93 -8.65 12.33
CA GLU A 258 -8.58 -9.78 11.69
C GLU A 258 -10.07 -9.57 11.89
N VAL A 259 -10.75 -9.23 10.79
CA VAL A 259 -12.20 -9.15 10.75
C VAL A 259 -12.68 -10.53 11.22
N PRO A 260 -13.42 -10.61 12.35
CA PRO A 260 -13.77 -11.89 12.94
C PRO A 260 -14.49 -12.78 11.92
N GLU A 261 -14.28 -14.09 12.02
CA GLU A 261 -14.71 -15.09 11.03
C GLU A 261 -16.24 -15.11 10.79
N ASN A 262 -17.03 -14.46 11.66
CA ASN A 262 -18.46 -14.23 11.52
C ASN A 262 -18.83 -13.08 10.54
N GLN A 263 -17.86 -12.30 10.06
CA GLN A 263 -18.04 -11.21 9.08
C GLN A 263 -17.53 -11.61 7.68
N ARG A 264 -17.69 -12.88 7.28
CA ARG A 264 -17.44 -13.30 5.90
C ARG A 264 -18.44 -12.65 4.97
N VAL A 265 -18.00 -11.55 4.38
CA VAL A 265 -18.80 -10.77 3.43
C VAL A 265 -19.24 -11.65 2.26
N SER A 266 -18.42 -12.64 1.85
CA SER A 266 -18.56 -13.48 0.63
C SER A 266 -19.89 -14.18 0.40
N SER A 267 -20.75 -14.25 1.41
CA SER A 267 -22.08 -14.88 1.35
C SER A 267 -23.18 -13.99 1.93
N ALA A 268 -22.89 -12.70 2.15
CA ALA A 268 -23.88 -11.77 2.67
C ALA A 268 -24.95 -11.47 1.60
N PRO A 269 -26.24 -11.39 1.96
CA PRO A 269 -27.29 -10.94 1.06
C PRO A 269 -27.05 -9.51 0.54
N THR A 270 -27.63 -9.18 -0.62
CA THR A 270 -27.48 -7.87 -1.28
C THR A 270 -27.77 -6.69 -0.34
N GLU A 271 -28.84 -6.77 0.45
CA GLU A 271 -29.26 -5.72 1.38
C GLU A 271 -28.19 -5.46 2.44
N GLN A 272 -27.58 -6.53 2.95
CA GLN A 272 -26.51 -6.45 3.93
C GLN A 272 -25.21 -5.94 3.31
N LEU A 273 -24.90 -6.32 2.07
CA LEU A 273 -23.76 -5.76 1.33
C LEU A 273 -23.92 -4.25 1.11
N ILE A 274 -25.14 -3.78 0.82
CA ILE A 274 -25.44 -2.35 0.68
C ILE A 274 -25.27 -1.62 2.02
N GLU A 275 -25.74 -2.20 3.13
CA GLU A 275 -25.50 -1.64 4.48
C GLU A 275 -23.99 -1.55 4.80
N TYR A 276 -23.22 -2.57 4.43
CA TYR A 276 -21.77 -2.59 4.60
C TYR A 276 -21.02 -1.52 3.80
N LEU A 277 -21.65 -0.84 2.84
CA LEU A 277 -21.05 0.32 2.17
C LEU A 277 -20.86 1.50 3.13
N ASP A 278 -21.61 1.58 4.23
CA ASP A 278 -21.50 2.65 5.22
C ASP A 278 -20.75 2.26 6.50
N SER A 279 -20.37 0.98 6.64
CA SER A 279 -19.60 0.47 7.78
C SER A 279 -18.33 1.29 8.04
N ASP A 280 -17.93 1.49 9.29
CA ASP A 280 -16.65 2.14 9.65
C ASP A 280 -15.42 1.35 9.20
N GLY A 281 -15.53 0.02 9.12
CA GLY A 281 -14.46 -0.87 8.68
C GLY A 281 -14.12 -0.74 7.19
N VAL A 282 -12.93 -0.23 6.86
CA VAL A 282 -12.46 -0.05 5.47
C VAL A 282 -12.48 -1.37 4.69
N LYS A 283 -12.02 -2.48 5.31
CA LYS A 283 -12.00 -3.81 4.69
C LYS A 283 -13.41 -4.31 4.36
N LEU A 284 -14.37 -4.04 5.24
CA LEU A 284 -15.78 -4.43 5.08
C LEU A 284 -16.41 -3.67 3.90
N ARG A 285 -16.24 -2.34 3.84
CA ARG A 285 -16.70 -1.52 2.69
C ARG A 285 -16.09 -1.96 1.37
N ARG A 286 -14.79 -2.28 1.35
CA ARG A 286 -14.10 -2.75 0.13
C ARG A 286 -14.65 -4.11 -0.31
N SER A 287 -14.76 -5.05 0.62
CA SER A 287 -15.28 -6.38 0.33
C SER A 287 -16.73 -6.35 -0.14
N ALA A 288 -17.54 -5.44 0.42
CA ALA A 288 -18.94 -5.24 0.01
C ALA A 288 -19.03 -4.75 -1.44
N ARG A 289 -18.27 -3.70 -1.79
CA ARG A 289 -18.18 -3.19 -3.18
C ARG A 289 -17.76 -4.29 -4.14
N ASP A 290 -16.69 -5.01 -3.85
CA ASP A 290 -16.17 -6.06 -4.73
C ASP A 290 -17.18 -7.19 -4.97
N GLN A 291 -18.06 -7.46 -4.01
CA GLN A 291 -19.09 -8.50 -4.15
C GLN A 291 -20.34 -8.00 -4.87
N LEU A 292 -20.78 -6.77 -4.58
CA LEU A 292 -21.82 -6.12 -5.36
C LEU A 292 -21.39 -6.03 -6.84
N GLY A 293 -20.13 -5.64 -7.10
CA GLY A 293 -19.52 -5.64 -8.43
C GLY A 293 -19.58 -7.00 -9.15
N LYS A 294 -19.34 -8.09 -8.42
CA LYS A 294 -19.41 -9.47 -8.93
C LYS A 294 -20.82 -10.00 -9.11
N SER A 295 -21.78 -9.44 -8.38
CA SER A 295 -23.18 -9.89 -8.41
C SER A 295 -23.90 -9.49 -9.71
N GLY A 296 -23.35 -8.53 -10.45
CA GLY A 296 -23.78 -8.22 -11.81
C GLY A 296 -25.04 -7.35 -11.88
N ASP A 297 -25.89 -7.61 -12.86
CA ASP A 297 -27.10 -6.86 -13.18
C ASP A 297 -28.13 -6.86 -12.06
N ALA A 298 -28.32 -7.99 -11.37
CA ALA A 298 -29.34 -8.17 -10.32
C ALA A 298 -29.24 -7.17 -9.15
N VAL A 299 -28.09 -6.54 -8.93
CA VAL A 299 -27.90 -5.56 -7.85
C VAL A 299 -27.94 -4.11 -8.31
N VAL A 300 -28.06 -3.84 -9.62
CA VAL A 300 -28.08 -2.46 -10.14
C VAL A 300 -29.26 -1.67 -9.58
N LYS A 301 -30.48 -2.21 -9.64
CA LYS A 301 -31.67 -1.52 -9.11
C LYS A 301 -31.56 -1.26 -7.59
N PRO A 302 -31.21 -2.25 -6.74
CA PRO A 302 -30.93 -1.99 -5.33
C PRO A 302 -29.88 -0.88 -5.06
N LEU A 303 -28.82 -0.80 -5.87
CA LEU A 303 -27.80 0.26 -5.73
C LEU A 303 -28.33 1.63 -6.13
N LEU A 304 -29.18 1.71 -7.16
CA LEU A 304 -29.81 2.96 -7.60
C LEU A 304 -30.87 3.45 -6.61
N ASP A 305 -31.66 2.54 -6.05
CA ASP A 305 -32.62 2.85 -5.00
C ASP A 305 -31.89 3.35 -3.74
N ASN A 306 -30.71 2.79 -3.45
CA ASN A 306 -29.88 3.25 -2.36
C ASN A 306 -29.29 4.66 -2.60
N LEU A 307 -28.91 4.98 -3.85
CA LEU A 307 -28.53 6.34 -4.24
C LEU A 307 -29.71 7.33 -4.17
N ALA A 308 -30.94 6.85 -4.26
CA ALA A 308 -32.15 7.66 -4.20
C ALA A 308 -32.54 8.13 -2.80
N LYS A 309 -31.96 7.54 -1.75
CA LYS A 309 -32.28 7.90 -0.37
C LYS A 309 -31.76 9.29 -0.03
N ASP A 310 -32.62 10.12 0.55
CA ASP A 310 -32.29 11.48 0.97
C ASP A 310 -31.23 11.51 2.09
N ASP A 311 -31.14 10.45 2.88
CA ASP A 311 -30.23 10.29 4.01
C ASP A 311 -28.98 9.45 3.69
N ALA A 312 -28.75 9.10 2.41
CA ALA A 312 -27.58 8.32 2.02
C ALA A 312 -26.28 9.08 2.37
N SER A 313 -25.46 8.48 3.23
CA SER A 313 -24.16 9.03 3.59
C SER A 313 -23.23 9.13 2.37
N TYR A 314 -22.21 9.99 2.45
CA TYR A 314 -21.17 10.06 1.41
C TYR A 314 -20.54 8.69 1.12
N ARG A 315 -20.25 7.89 2.16
CA ARG A 315 -19.63 6.57 2.02
C ARG A 315 -20.54 5.61 1.26
N MET A 316 -21.84 5.67 1.58
CA MET A 316 -22.86 4.86 0.95
C MET A 316 -23.07 5.25 -0.53
N GLN A 317 -23.14 6.55 -0.83
CA GLN A 317 -23.24 7.07 -2.19
C GLN A 317 -22.02 6.66 -3.03
N LEU A 318 -20.82 6.97 -2.56
CA LEU A 318 -19.59 6.61 -3.24
C LEU A 318 -19.47 5.09 -3.39
N GLY A 319 -19.80 4.32 -2.35
CA GLY A 319 -19.78 2.87 -2.38
C GLY A 319 -20.70 2.29 -3.47
N SER A 320 -21.88 2.85 -3.61
CA SER A 320 -22.86 2.42 -4.61
C SER A 320 -22.37 2.72 -6.03
N LEU A 321 -21.82 3.92 -6.27
CA LEU A 321 -21.26 4.30 -7.56
C LEU A 321 -20.03 3.46 -7.95
N VAL A 322 -19.15 3.15 -6.99
CA VAL A 322 -18.01 2.26 -7.24
C VAL A 322 -18.49 0.86 -7.62
N ALA A 323 -19.50 0.32 -6.93
CA ALA A 323 -20.07 -0.98 -7.26
C ALA A 323 -20.71 -0.98 -8.66
N LEU A 324 -21.47 0.06 -9.01
CA LEU A 324 -22.03 0.24 -10.36
C LEU A 324 -20.93 0.29 -11.44
N SER A 325 -19.87 1.09 -11.22
CA SER A 325 -18.70 1.12 -12.13
C SER A 325 -18.04 -0.26 -12.24
N GLN A 326 -17.88 -1.01 -11.15
CA GLN A 326 -17.35 -2.38 -11.20
C GLN A 326 -18.25 -3.33 -12.01
N ILE A 327 -19.57 -3.23 -11.87
CA ILE A 327 -20.54 -3.98 -12.70
C ILE A 327 -20.32 -3.65 -14.18
N SER A 328 -20.16 -2.36 -14.52
CA SER A 328 -19.94 -1.97 -15.92
C SER A 328 -18.60 -2.45 -16.52
N ARG A 329 -17.62 -2.78 -15.68
CA ARG A 329 -16.34 -3.36 -16.12
C ARG A 329 -16.41 -4.89 -16.24
N ASN A 330 -17.47 -5.52 -15.77
CA ASN A 330 -17.63 -6.96 -15.86
C ASN A 330 -18.03 -7.32 -17.30
N PRO A 331 -17.22 -8.12 -18.02
CA PRO A 331 -17.52 -8.49 -19.42
C PRO A 331 -18.80 -9.32 -19.56
N ASN A 332 -19.32 -9.88 -18.46
CA ASN A 332 -20.55 -10.66 -18.45
C ASN A 332 -21.79 -9.83 -18.04
N ALA A 333 -21.66 -8.52 -17.85
CA ALA A 333 -22.80 -7.67 -17.50
C ALA A 333 -23.80 -7.60 -18.66
N ASN A 334 -25.07 -7.88 -18.38
CA ASN A 334 -26.16 -7.76 -19.35
C ASN A 334 -26.62 -6.30 -19.45
N PHE A 335 -25.91 -5.48 -20.20
CA PHE A 335 -26.22 -4.05 -20.33
C PHE A 335 -27.60 -3.78 -20.93
N GLU A 336 -28.11 -4.63 -21.81
CA GLU A 336 -29.47 -4.46 -22.34
C GLU A 336 -30.54 -4.67 -21.27
N GLY A 337 -30.34 -5.66 -20.38
CA GLY A 337 -31.20 -5.83 -19.21
C GLY A 337 -31.10 -4.65 -18.25
N ILE A 338 -29.86 -4.19 -17.97
CA ILE A 338 -29.62 -3.02 -17.11
C ILE A 338 -30.31 -1.77 -17.67
N LYS A 339 -30.23 -1.52 -18.98
CA LYS A 339 -30.96 -0.40 -19.63
C LYS A 339 -32.47 -0.53 -19.37
N GLN A 340 -33.06 -1.71 -19.54
CA GLN A 340 -34.49 -1.92 -19.33
C GLN A 340 -34.91 -1.67 -17.87
N ASP A 341 -34.06 -2.02 -16.91
CA ASP A 341 -34.35 -1.89 -15.48
C ASP A 341 -34.11 -0.47 -14.93
N ILE A 342 -33.32 0.35 -15.62
CA ILE A 342 -33.04 1.74 -15.23
C ILE A 342 -34.23 2.64 -15.62
N GLU A 343 -34.77 3.34 -14.62
CA GLU A 343 -35.82 4.33 -14.80
C GLU A 343 -35.25 5.70 -15.25
N PRO A 344 -36.04 6.56 -15.91
CA PRO A 344 -35.60 7.92 -16.26
C PRO A 344 -35.13 8.76 -15.05
N ALA A 345 -35.69 8.53 -13.87
CA ALA A 345 -35.26 9.21 -12.64
C ALA A 345 -33.85 8.78 -12.21
N ASP A 346 -33.49 7.51 -12.45
CA ASP A 346 -32.17 6.96 -12.13
C ASP A 346 -31.10 7.55 -13.06
N ILE A 347 -31.41 7.72 -14.36
CA ILE A 347 -30.53 8.42 -15.32
C ILE A 347 -30.23 9.84 -14.83
N ASN A 348 -31.26 10.61 -14.46
CA ASN A 348 -31.08 11.98 -13.96
C ASN A 348 -30.22 12.03 -12.70
N ARG A 349 -30.39 11.06 -11.80
CA ARG A 349 -29.58 10.96 -10.57
C ARG A 349 -28.12 10.67 -10.88
N LEU A 350 -27.85 9.74 -11.80
CA LEU A 350 -26.51 9.41 -12.25
C LEU A 350 -25.85 10.60 -12.98
N LEU A 351 -26.60 11.35 -13.81
CA LEU A 351 -26.09 12.55 -14.46
C LEU A 351 -25.74 13.64 -13.46
N LYS A 352 -26.57 13.86 -12.43
CA LYS A 352 -26.26 14.76 -11.32
C LYS A 352 -25.00 14.34 -10.57
N ALA A 353 -24.79 13.03 -10.38
CA ALA A 353 -23.55 12.51 -9.80
C ALA A 353 -22.36 12.71 -10.76
N ALA A 354 -22.54 12.55 -12.08
CA ALA A 354 -21.54 12.79 -13.11
C ALA A 354 -21.15 14.27 -13.29
N THR A 355 -21.89 15.19 -12.67
CA THR A 355 -21.54 16.61 -12.56
C THR A 355 -21.22 17.06 -11.12
N ASN A 356 -21.07 16.12 -10.18
CA ASN A 356 -20.77 16.45 -8.79
C ASN A 356 -19.40 17.15 -8.65
N ASP A 357 -19.24 18.04 -7.68
CA ASP A 357 -17.97 18.72 -7.39
C ASP A 357 -16.87 17.74 -6.93
N ASP A 358 -17.25 16.71 -6.17
CA ASP A 358 -16.34 15.62 -5.78
C ASP A 358 -15.93 14.81 -7.03
N LYS A 359 -14.63 14.89 -7.35
CA LYS A 359 -14.02 14.20 -8.49
C LYS A 359 -14.28 12.70 -8.49
N THR A 360 -14.27 12.05 -7.34
CA THR A 360 -14.41 10.60 -7.21
C THR A 360 -15.84 10.17 -7.55
N ILE A 361 -16.84 10.85 -6.97
CA ILE A 361 -18.27 10.64 -7.31
C ILE A 361 -18.47 10.87 -8.81
N ARG A 362 -17.93 11.98 -9.31
CA ARG A 362 -18.04 12.39 -10.71
C ARG A 362 -17.52 11.33 -11.67
N VAL A 363 -16.31 10.82 -11.43
CA VAL A 363 -15.66 9.82 -12.28
C VAL A 363 -16.43 8.50 -12.31
N TYR A 364 -16.82 7.95 -11.15
CA TYR A 364 -17.49 6.65 -11.12
C TYR A 364 -18.88 6.68 -11.75
N ALA A 365 -19.65 7.75 -11.51
CA ALA A 365 -20.94 7.94 -12.18
C ALA A 365 -20.79 8.08 -13.70
N SER A 366 -19.79 8.86 -14.14
CA SER A 366 -19.55 9.09 -15.56
C SER A 366 -19.10 7.82 -16.28
N GLU A 367 -18.26 7.01 -15.64
CA GLU A 367 -17.81 5.74 -16.20
C GLU A 367 -18.97 4.76 -16.39
N PHE A 368 -19.85 4.64 -15.39
CA PHE A 368 -21.02 3.77 -15.50
C PHE A 368 -21.93 4.21 -16.65
N LEU A 369 -22.28 5.50 -16.73
CA LEU A 369 -23.11 6.04 -17.81
C LEU A 369 -22.44 5.94 -19.18
N TYR A 370 -21.13 6.17 -19.27
CA TYR A 370 -20.36 6.04 -20.50
C TYR A 370 -20.48 4.62 -21.06
N ARG A 371 -20.23 3.60 -20.22
CA ARG A 371 -20.31 2.19 -20.60
C ARG A 371 -21.74 1.69 -20.80
N LEU A 372 -22.73 2.36 -20.21
CA LEU A 372 -24.12 2.00 -20.37
C LEU A 372 -24.59 2.23 -21.81
N GLU A 373 -24.05 3.22 -22.54
CA GLU A 373 -24.37 3.49 -23.97
C GLU A 373 -25.87 3.62 -24.23
N ASP A 374 -26.59 4.19 -23.26
CA ASP A 374 -28.04 4.33 -23.33
C ASP A 374 -28.42 5.65 -23.99
N PRO A 375 -29.07 5.64 -25.17
CA PRO A 375 -29.40 6.87 -25.86
C PRO A 375 -30.40 7.75 -25.08
N ARG A 376 -31.09 7.23 -24.06
CA ARG A 376 -31.98 8.01 -23.18
C ARG A 376 -31.23 9.04 -22.32
N VAL A 377 -29.89 8.96 -22.24
CA VAL A 377 -29.08 9.96 -21.52
C VAL A 377 -28.88 11.25 -22.31
N ILE A 378 -29.16 11.26 -23.62
CA ILE A 378 -28.77 12.35 -24.52
C ILE A 378 -29.47 13.66 -24.15
N GLU A 379 -30.79 13.67 -24.12
CA GLU A 379 -31.57 14.87 -23.83
C GLU A 379 -31.29 15.40 -22.42
N PRO A 380 -31.33 14.58 -21.35
CA PRO A 380 -31.03 15.07 -20.01
C PRO A 380 -29.57 15.55 -19.86
N ALA A 381 -28.60 14.91 -20.51
CA ALA A 381 -27.21 15.38 -20.49
C ALA A 381 -27.09 16.77 -21.14
N LEU A 382 -27.71 16.98 -22.32
CA LEU A 382 -27.73 18.27 -23.00
C LEU A 382 -28.36 19.38 -22.15
N GLU A 383 -29.38 19.06 -21.35
CA GLU A 383 -30.00 20.00 -20.41
C GLU A 383 -29.08 20.38 -19.24
N ASN A 384 -28.22 19.47 -18.79
CA ASN A 384 -27.33 19.68 -17.63
C ASN A 384 -25.98 20.34 -17.98
N ILE A 385 -25.51 20.23 -19.23
CA ILE A 385 -24.21 20.79 -19.66
C ILE A 385 -24.07 22.30 -19.37
N PRO A 386 -25.05 23.18 -19.66
CA PRO A 386 -24.89 24.63 -19.44
C PRO A 386 -24.60 25.01 -17.99
N SER A 387 -25.12 24.26 -17.03
CA SER A 387 -24.94 24.50 -15.59
C SER A 387 -23.78 23.75 -14.95
N ALA A 388 -23.15 22.82 -15.66
CA ALA A 388 -22.07 22.00 -15.11
C ALA A 388 -20.75 22.78 -14.98
N SER A 389 -19.91 22.39 -14.02
CA SER A 389 -18.50 22.82 -13.96
C SER A 389 -17.73 22.33 -15.19
N GLU A 390 -16.55 22.87 -15.48
CA GLU A 390 -15.77 22.46 -16.67
C GLU A 390 -15.49 20.95 -16.71
N ASP A 391 -15.14 20.34 -15.56
CA ASP A 391 -14.98 18.89 -15.48
C ASP A 391 -16.30 18.13 -15.66
N GLY A 392 -17.41 18.68 -15.13
CA GLY A 392 -18.75 18.12 -15.32
C GLY A 392 -19.17 18.15 -16.78
N LYS A 393 -18.93 19.27 -17.49
CA LYS A 393 -19.18 19.40 -18.92
C LYS A 393 -18.38 18.37 -19.72
N TYR A 394 -17.08 18.24 -19.43
CA TYR A 394 -16.23 17.26 -20.09
C TYR A 394 -16.76 15.83 -19.92
N ASN A 395 -17.19 15.46 -18.72
CA ASN A 395 -17.74 14.14 -18.44
C ASN A 395 -19.09 13.90 -19.13
N LEU A 396 -20.00 14.88 -19.14
CA LEU A 396 -21.26 14.79 -19.87
C LEU A 396 -21.03 14.63 -21.38
N LEU A 397 -20.06 15.36 -21.95
CA LEU A 397 -19.67 15.20 -23.34
C LEU A 397 -19.10 13.80 -23.63
N LEU A 398 -18.29 13.23 -22.73
CA LEU A 398 -17.82 11.85 -22.89
C LEU A 398 -18.99 10.86 -22.93
N ILE A 399 -19.94 10.97 -22.00
CA ILE A 399 -21.14 10.13 -21.95
C ILE A 399 -21.94 10.24 -23.26
N LEU A 400 -22.14 11.47 -23.76
CA LEU A 400 -22.80 11.72 -25.04
C LEU A 400 -22.07 11.07 -26.20
N SER A 401 -20.74 11.17 -26.26
CA SER A 401 -19.95 10.62 -27.37
C SER A 401 -20.12 9.12 -27.55
N ASN A 402 -20.29 8.37 -26.46
CA ASN A 402 -20.51 6.92 -26.49
C ASN A 402 -21.97 6.59 -26.80
N SER A 403 -22.91 7.34 -26.22
CA SER A 403 -24.35 7.10 -26.40
C SER A 403 -24.85 7.44 -27.80
N LEU A 404 -24.08 8.20 -28.58
CA LEU A 404 -24.39 8.51 -29.98
C LEU A 404 -24.33 7.31 -30.91
N GLU A 405 -23.56 6.27 -30.56
CA GLU A 405 -23.46 5.06 -31.38
C GLU A 405 -24.79 4.29 -31.46
N SER A 406 -25.60 4.39 -30.40
CA SER A 406 -26.92 3.77 -30.27
C SER A 406 -28.08 4.76 -30.46
N ALA A 407 -27.78 6.03 -30.76
CA ALA A 407 -28.77 7.10 -30.90
C ALA A 407 -29.54 7.02 -32.21
N ASN A 408 -30.80 7.46 -32.17
CA ASN A 408 -31.60 7.63 -33.40
C ASN A 408 -31.25 8.94 -34.13
N GLU A 409 -31.74 9.08 -35.35
CA GLU A 409 -31.47 10.24 -36.22
C GLU A 409 -31.91 11.58 -35.62
N ASP A 410 -33.03 11.60 -34.88
CA ASP A 410 -33.52 12.84 -34.26
C ASP A 410 -32.63 13.27 -33.10
N GLN A 411 -32.12 12.31 -32.33
CA GLN A 411 -31.15 12.54 -31.26
C GLN A 411 -29.81 13.02 -31.81
N LYS A 412 -29.30 12.40 -32.87
CA LYS A 412 -28.08 12.85 -33.55
C LYS A 412 -28.21 14.28 -34.05
N LYS A 413 -29.32 14.63 -34.72
CA LYS A 413 -29.61 16.00 -35.17
C LYS A 413 -29.68 16.99 -34.00
N LEU A 414 -30.30 16.57 -32.89
CA LEU A 414 -30.38 17.39 -31.68
C LEU A 414 -28.98 17.70 -31.15
N VAL A 415 -28.11 16.69 -31.04
CA VAL A 415 -26.71 16.84 -30.61
C VAL A 415 -25.93 17.73 -31.58
N ALA A 416 -26.02 17.48 -32.88
CA ALA A 416 -25.36 18.28 -33.92
C ALA A 416 -25.76 19.77 -33.87
N THR A 417 -26.97 20.07 -33.39
CA THR A 417 -27.46 21.45 -33.23
C THR A 417 -27.03 22.07 -31.90
N LYS A 418 -27.06 21.30 -30.81
CA LYS A 418 -26.89 21.81 -29.44
C LYS A 418 -25.45 21.87 -28.96
N ILE A 419 -24.57 21.01 -29.47
CA ILE A 419 -23.18 20.87 -28.98
C ILE A 419 -22.22 21.94 -29.53
N PRO A 420 -22.20 22.29 -30.84
CA PRO A 420 -21.25 23.27 -31.36
C PRO A 420 -21.26 24.65 -30.67
N PRO A 421 -22.42 25.21 -30.26
CA PRO A 421 -22.46 26.49 -29.55
C PRO A 421 -21.81 26.49 -28.15
N LEU A 422 -21.47 25.30 -27.61
CA LEU A 422 -20.87 25.18 -26.28
C LEU A 422 -19.36 25.42 -26.26
N LYS A 423 -18.72 25.60 -27.41
CA LYS A 423 -17.31 25.93 -27.48
C LYS A 423 -17.02 27.25 -26.77
N VAL A 424 -15.92 27.28 -26.04
CA VAL A 424 -15.35 28.50 -25.45
C VAL A 424 -14.17 28.99 -26.28
N ASP A 425 -13.82 30.27 -26.18
CA ASP A 425 -12.67 30.83 -26.89
C ASP A 425 -11.36 30.14 -26.46
N GLY A 426 -10.54 29.76 -27.44
CA GLY A 426 -9.25 29.07 -27.24
C GLY A 426 -9.30 27.56 -27.49
N GLU A 427 -8.14 26.91 -27.40
CA GLU A 427 -8.04 25.46 -27.56
C GLU A 427 -8.09 24.77 -26.20
N THR A 428 -9.09 23.91 -26.00
CA THR A 428 -9.29 23.15 -24.76
C THR A 428 -9.58 21.69 -25.09
N LYS A 429 -9.31 20.78 -24.14
CA LYS A 429 -9.69 19.36 -24.27
C LYS A 429 -11.19 19.19 -24.53
N THR A 430 -12.00 20.04 -23.91
CA THR A 430 -13.46 20.09 -24.09
C THR A 430 -13.82 20.47 -25.53
N ASN A 431 -13.17 21.48 -26.12
CA ASN A 431 -13.42 21.88 -27.51
C ASN A 431 -13.06 20.75 -28.49
N SER A 432 -11.95 20.04 -28.29
CA SER A 432 -11.60 18.88 -29.12
C SER A 432 -12.64 17.76 -29.05
N LEU A 433 -13.22 17.54 -27.86
CA LEU A 433 -14.28 16.55 -27.68
C LEU A 433 -15.61 16.99 -28.33
N ILE A 434 -15.94 18.28 -28.23
CA ILE A 434 -17.09 18.90 -28.92
C ILE A 434 -16.97 18.69 -30.44
N ASP A 435 -15.78 18.88 -31.01
CA ASP A 435 -15.52 18.64 -32.43
C ASP A 435 -15.75 17.20 -32.83
N LYS A 436 -15.17 16.25 -32.07
CA LYS A 436 -15.39 14.81 -32.30
C LYS A 436 -16.87 14.43 -32.26
N ILE A 437 -17.60 14.92 -31.25
CA ILE A 437 -19.03 14.65 -31.09
C ILE A 437 -19.84 15.23 -32.26
N SER A 438 -19.49 16.43 -32.70
CA SER A 438 -20.18 17.09 -33.82
C SER A 438 -19.98 16.33 -35.13
N GLU A 439 -18.78 15.78 -35.35
CA GLU A 439 -18.47 14.92 -36.50
C GLU A 439 -19.24 13.60 -36.41
N GLN A 440 -19.24 12.93 -35.24
CA GLN A 440 -19.99 11.69 -35.02
C GLN A 440 -21.50 11.88 -35.22
N ALA A 441 -22.07 13.01 -34.78
CA ALA A 441 -23.49 13.30 -34.93
C ALA A 441 -23.90 13.64 -36.38
N ALA A 442 -22.94 13.99 -37.25
CA ALA A 442 -23.17 14.26 -38.66
C ALA A 442 -23.10 13.00 -39.55
N GLN A 443 -22.55 11.91 -39.02
CA GLN A 443 -22.47 10.58 -39.65
C GLN A 443 -23.73 9.75 -39.36
#